data_AF-A0A9E2LJP5-F1
#
_entry.id   AF-A0A9E2LJP5-F1
#
_cell.length_a   1.000
_cell.length_b   1.000
_cell.length_c   1.000
_cell.angle_alpha   90.00
_cell.angle_beta   90.00
_cell.angle_gamma   90.00
#
_symmetry.space_group_name_H-M   'P 1'
#
loop_
_entity.id
_entity.type
_entity.pdbx_description
1 polymer ?
#
loop_
_entity_poly.entity_id
_entity_poly.type
_entity_poly.pdbx_seq_one_letter_code
_entity_poly.pdbx_strand_id
1 'polypeptide(L)'
;INYKELNNFLIENTPKNSNIFYPNWSMFPRMFYYNTHNRYTTAFDPVFLYNYNPEIYWIWFNITKYGAYCDQEWPCLELTPVLYNTR
;
A
#
# COMPACT_ATOMS: atom_id res chain seq x y z
N ILE A 1 -2.75 19.83 3.69
CA ILE A 1 -3.70 18.68 3.76
C ILE A 1 -4.24 18.58 5.17
N ASN A 2 -5.56 18.62 5.35
CA ASN A 2 -6.19 18.39 6.64
C ASN A 2 -6.44 16.89 6.82
N TYR A 3 -5.69 16.26 7.72
CA TYR A 3 -5.77 14.80 7.94
C TYR A 3 -7.11 14.37 8.54
N LYS A 4 -7.75 15.23 9.34
CA LYS A 4 -9.03 14.89 9.96
C LYS A 4 -10.14 14.79 8.91
N GLU A 5 -10.24 15.77 8.03
CA GLU A 5 -11.23 15.78 6.94
C GLU A 5 -11.02 14.62 5.97
N LEU A 6 -9.77 14.34 5.58
CA LEU A 6 -9.44 13.19 4.73
C LEU A 6 -9.89 11.87 5.37
N ASN A 7 -9.67 11.70 6.67
CA ASN A 7 -10.03 10.48 7.37
C ASN A 7 -11.55 10.35 7.55
N ASN A 8 -12.27 11.45 7.80
CA ASN A 8 -13.73 11.44 7.81
C ASN A 8 -14.30 10.97 6.46
N PHE A 9 -13.74 11.49 5.36
CA PHE A 9 -14.13 11.05 4.02
C PHE A 9 -13.93 9.54 3.85
N LEU A 10 -12.79 8.99 4.27
CA LEU A 10 -12.55 7.54 4.20
C LEU A 10 -13.55 6.74 5.04
N ILE A 11 -13.84 7.19 6.27
CA ILE A 11 -14.80 6.52 7.17
C ILE A 11 -16.20 6.47 6.53
N GLU A 12 -16.64 7.57 5.93
CA GLU A 12 -17.96 7.68 5.30
C GLU A 12 -18.09 6.87 4.00
N ASN A 13 -16.98 6.67 3.29
CA ASN A 13 -16.97 6.07 1.95
C ASN A 13 -16.42 4.65 1.90
N THR A 14 -16.13 4.03 3.05
CA THR A 14 -15.62 2.66 3.09
C THR A 14 -16.33 1.82 4.16
N PRO A 15 -16.55 0.52 3.89
CA PRO A 15 -16.95 -0.42 4.93
C PRO A 15 -15.97 -0.45 6.11
N LYS A 16 -16.50 -0.80 7.29
CA LYS A 16 -15.66 -1.04 8.47
C LYS A 16 -14.64 -2.15 8.17
N ASN A 17 -13.41 -1.96 8.62
CA ASN A 17 -12.26 -2.82 8.38
C ASN A 17 -11.76 -2.90 6.92
N SER A 18 -12.19 -2.02 6.02
CA SER A 18 -11.60 -1.96 4.68
C SER A 18 -10.08 -1.73 4.76
N ASN A 19 -9.34 -2.46 3.93
CA ASN A 19 -7.89 -2.31 3.77
C ASN A 19 -7.60 -1.14 2.84
N ILE A 20 -6.88 -0.14 3.35
CA ILE A 20 -6.44 1.04 2.61
C ILE A 20 -4.98 0.83 2.23
N PHE A 21 -4.75 0.60 0.94
CA PHE A 21 -3.43 0.73 0.36
C PHE A 21 -3.03 2.22 0.37
N TYR A 22 -1.85 2.52 0.89
CA TYR A 22 -1.31 3.86 0.81
C TYR A 22 0.22 3.83 0.64
N PRO A 23 0.77 4.72 -0.22
CA PRO A 23 2.17 4.65 -0.63
C PRO A 23 3.14 5.40 0.31
N ASN A 24 2.68 5.97 1.43
CA ASN A 24 3.53 6.79 2.27
C ASN A 24 3.45 6.41 3.75
N TRP A 25 4.27 5.43 4.14
CA TRP A 25 4.31 4.89 5.51
C TRP A 25 4.43 5.98 6.59
N SER A 26 5.17 7.06 6.34
CA SER A 26 5.40 8.15 7.30
C SER A 26 4.13 8.90 7.72
N MET A 27 3.05 8.77 6.93
CA MET A 27 1.74 9.35 7.26
C MET A 27 0.91 8.48 8.21
N PHE A 28 1.34 7.23 8.47
CA PHE A 28 0.59 6.27 9.29
C PHE A 28 0.07 6.86 10.59
N PRO A 29 0.90 7.51 11.46
CA PRO A 29 0.43 7.89 12.78
C PRO A 29 -0.72 8.89 12.71
N ARG A 30 -0.69 9.79 11.73
CA ARG A 30 -1.75 10.79 11.52
C ARG A 30 -3.03 10.16 10.97
N MET A 31 -2.92 9.20 10.06
CA MET A 31 -4.08 8.49 9.53
C MET A 31 -4.75 7.64 10.61
N PHE A 32 -3.96 6.82 11.31
CA PHE A 32 -4.44 5.94 12.37
C PHE A 32 -5.06 6.70 13.54
N TYR A 33 -4.51 7.86 13.90
CA TYR A 33 -5.06 8.68 14.98
C TYR A 33 -6.51 9.13 14.72
N TYR A 34 -6.85 9.46 13.47
CA TYR A 34 -8.19 9.93 13.11
C TYR A 34 -9.12 8.83 12.59
N ASN A 35 -8.59 7.67 12.18
CA ASN A 35 -9.36 6.61 11.57
C ASN A 35 -8.87 5.24 12.00
N THR A 36 -9.59 4.67 12.97
CA THR A 36 -9.46 3.27 13.39
C THR A 36 -10.57 2.39 12.79
N HIS A 37 -11.43 2.97 11.96
CA HIS A 37 -12.47 2.26 11.20
C HIS A 37 -11.86 1.44 10.06
N ASN A 38 -10.80 1.96 9.44
CA ASN A 38 -10.05 1.30 8.38
C ASN A 38 -8.77 0.61 8.87
N ARG A 39 -8.24 -0.29 8.02
CA ARG A 39 -6.94 -0.96 8.21
C ARG A 39 -5.96 -0.45 7.17
N TYR A 40 -4.68 -0.37 7.52
CA TYR A 40 -3.64 0.20 6.65
C TYR A 40 -2.61 -0.87 6.30
N THR A 41 -2.11 -0.85 5.05
CA THR A 41 -1.17 -1.87 4.55
C THR A 41 0.23 -1.76 5.15
N THR A 42 0.61 -0.59 5.65
CA THR A 42 1.88 -0.35 6.35
C THR A 42 1.61 0.44 7.62
N ALA A 43 2.50 0.34 8.60
CA ALA A 43 2.39 1.03 9.89
C ALA A 43 3.78 1.28 10.47
N PHE A 44 4.58 0.22 10.49
CA PHE A 44 6.00 0.27 10.82
C PHE A 44 6.84 0.64 9.61
N ASP A 45 8.13 0.91 9.87
CA ASP A 45 9.12 1.15 8.83
C ASP A 45 9.10 0.00 7.79
N PRO A 46 9.08 0.30 6.48
CA PRO A 46 9.05 -0.71 5.41
C PRO A 46 10.18 -1.74 5.50
N VAL A 47 11.29 -1.46 6.19
CA VAL A 47 12.34 -2.45 6.46
C VAL A 47 11.80 -3.71 7.15
N PHE A 48 10.78 -3.57 8.01
CA PHE A 48 10.14 -4.72 8.65
C PHE A 48 9.33 -5.55 7.66
N LEU A 49 8.69 -4.91 6.68
CA LEU A 49 8.00 -5.61 5.60
C LEU A 49 9.00 -6.38 4.74
N TYR A 50 10.15 -5.76 4.40
CA TYR A 50 11.24 -6.41 3.69
C TYR A 50 11.76 -7.64 4.43
N ASN A 51 12.05 -7.49 5.72
CA ASN A 51 12.57 -8.60 6.54
C ASN A 51 11.56 -9.75 6.68
N TYR A 52 10.27 -9.45 6.69
CA TYR A 52 9.22 -10.47 6.80
C TYR A 52 8.94 -11.17 5.47
N ASN A 53 8.79 -10.40 4.38
CA ASN A 53 8.54 -10.91 3.04
C ASN A 53 9.09 -9.93 1.98
N PRO A 54 10.28 -10.20 1.43
CA PRO A 54 10.91 -9.35 0.42
C PRO A 54 10.07 -9.18 -0.86
N GLU A 55 9.36 -10.21 -1.31
CA GLU A 55 8.51 -10.15 -2.52
C GLU A 55 7.38 -9.14 -2.34
N ILE A 56 6.66 -9.20 -1.21
CA ILE A 56 5.59 -8.24 -0.89
C ILE A 56 6.15 -6.82 -0.72
N TYR A 57 7.33 -6.69 -0.10
CA TYR A 57 8.00 -5.40 0.00
C TYR A 57 8.25 -4.79 -1.37
N TRP A 58 8.80 -5.55 -2.32
CA TRP A 58 9.08 -5.04 -3.66
C TRP A 58 7.80 -4.68 -4.42
N ILE A 59 6.72 -5.47 -4.28
CA ILE A 59 5.40 -5.08 -4.82
C ILE A 59 4.97 -3.73 -4.26
N TRP A 60 4.98 -3.56 -2.93
CA TRP A 60 4.57 -2.31 -2.29
C TRP A 60 5.46 -1.13 -2.71
N PHE A 61 6.78 -1.33 -2.74
CA PHE A 61 7.77 -0.31 -3.08
C PHE A 61 7.63 0.12 -4.55
N ASN A 62 7.50 -0.83 -5.47
CA ASN A 62 7.39 -0.55 -6.90
C ASN A 62 6.08 0.15 -7.25
N ILE A 63 4.96 -0.25 -6.65
CA ILE A 63 3.69 0.47 -6.79
C ILE A 63 3.82 1.89 -6.25
N THR A 64 4.43 2.05 -5.07
CA THR A 64 4.62 3.33 -4.39
C THR A 64 5.52 4.30 -5.16
N LYS A 65 6.64 3.80 -5.68
CA LYS A 65 7.71 4.62 -6.26
C LYS A 65 7.57 4.82 -7.76
N TYR A 66 7.12 3.81 -8.47
CA TYR A 66 7.09 3.76 -9.94
C TYR A 66 5.69 3.56 -10.52
N GLY A 67 4.68 3.26 -9.69
CA GLY A 67 3.34 2.94 -10.18
C GLY A 67 3.28 1.62 -10.96
N ALA A 68 4.25 0.72 -10.74
CA ALA A 68 4.38 -0.53 -11.45
C ALA A 68 4.20 -1.73 -10.50
N TYR A 69 3.48 -2.76 -10.96
CA TYR A 69 3.36 -4.03 -10.24
C TYR A 69 4.52 -4.96 -10.63
N CYS A 70 5.30 -5.40 -9.63
CA CYS A 70 6.43 -6.30 -9.77
C CYS A 70 6.99 -6.67 -8.39
N ASP A 71 7.36 -7.92 -8.20
CA ASP A 71 7.85 -8.51 -6.94
C ASP A 71 9.37 -8.55 -6.82
N GLN A 72 10.09 -7.94 -7.76
CA GLN A 72 11.54 -7.82 -7.79
C GLN A 72 12.01 -6.38 -7.60
N GLU A 73 13.27 -6.20 -7.23
CA GLU A 73 13.89 -4.88 -7.19
C GLU A 73 13.88 -4.20 -8.57
N TRP A 74 13.54 -2.92 -8.61
CA TRP A 74 13.53 -2.17 -9.85
C TRP A 74 14.96 -2.06 -10.46
N PRO A 75 15.13 -2.18 -11.79
CA PRO A 75 14.10 -2.29 -12.83
C PRO A 75 13.50 -3.69 -12.96
N CYS A 76 12.18 -3.73 -13.11
CA CYS A 76 11.42 -4.94 -13.39
C CYS A 76 11.54 -5.32 -14.87
N LEU A 77 12.71 -5.84 -15.23
CA LEU A 77 13.09 -6.10 -16.63
C LEU A 77 12.28 -7.24 -17.26
N GLU A 78 11.58 -8.04 -16.46
CA GLU A 78 10.62 -9.04 -16.89
C GLU A 78 9.17 -8.52 -16.73
N LEU A 79 8.83 -7.45 -17.45
CA LEU A 79 7.42 -7.21 -17.79
C LEU A 79 6.99 -8.25 -18.83
N THR A 80 7.01 -9.55 -18.50
CA THR A 80 6.28 -10.50 -19.35
C THR A 80 4.82 -10.07 -19.26
N PRO A 81 4.17 -9.67 -20.36
CA PRO A 81 2.74 -9.53 -20.32
C PRO A 81 2.23 -10.93 -19.97
N VAL A 82 1.65 -11.07 -18.77
CA VAL A 82 0.80 -12.22 -18.47
C VAL A 82 -0.38 -12.04 -19.41
N LEU A 83 -0.21 -12.51 -20.65
CA LEU A 83 -1.33 -12.80 -21.53
C LEU A 83 -2.13 -13.81 -20.72
N TYR A 84 -3.21 -13.33 -20.10
CA TYR A 84 -4.24 -14.17 -19.54
C TYR A 84 -4.55 -15.22 -20.60
N ASN A 85 -4.05 -16.43 -20.37
CA ASN A 85 -4.31 -17.56 -21.22
C ASN A 85 -5.77 -17.90 -20.96
N THR A 86 -6.67 -17.31 -21.75
CA THR A 86 -8.05 -17.74 -21.84
C THR A 86 -8.06 -19.13 -22.45
N ARG A 87 -8.03 -20.14 -21.59
CA ARG A 87 -8.54 -21.49 -21.86
C ARG A 87 -9.33 -21.97 -20.67
#